data_AF-A0ABD0QKI5-F1
#
_entry.id   AF-A0ABD0QKI5-F1
#
_cell.length_a   1.000
_cell.length_b   1.000
_cell.length_c   1.000
_cell.angle_alpha   90.00
_cell.angle_beta   90.00
_cell.angle_gamma   90.00
#
_symmetry.space_group_name_H-M   'P 1'
#
loop_
_entity.id
_entity.type
_entity.pdbx_description
1 polymer ?
#
loop_
_entity_poly.entity_id
_entity_poly.type
_entity_poly.pdbx_seq_one_letter_code
_entity_poly.pdbx_strand_id
1 'polypeptide(L)' 'GPLELHTLSLLPSLRQVVFKGDRLPFHCTASLVDKVTALHWRHNRQPVATNPTHGIHLEESVQHDCTFIT' A
#
# COMPACT_ATOMS: atom_id res chain seq x y z
N GLY A 1 -20.83 -6.61 -10.02
CA GLY A 1 -20.19 -7.06 -8.77
C GLY A 1 -19.07 -6.11 -8.41
N PRO A 2 -18.45 -6.22 -7.23
CA PRO A 2 -17.22 -5.49 -6.92
C PRO A 2 -16.10 -5.90 -7.88
N LEU A 3 -15.11 -5.03 -8.06
CA LEU A 3 -13.91 -5.32 -8.84
C LEU A 3 -13.11 -6.41 -8.11
N GLU A 4 -12.98 -7.58 -8.73
CA GLU A 4 -12.16 -8.68 -8.21
C GLU A 4 -10.71 -8.46 -8.64
N LEU A 5 -9.86 -8.03 -7.71
CA LEU A 5 -8.42 -7.91 -7.94
C LEU A 5 -7.79 -9.29 -7.74
N HIS A 6 -7.18 -9.83 -8.79
CA HIS A 6 -6.62 -11.19 -8.78
C HIS A 6 -5.46 -11.36 -7.78
N THR A 7 -4.81 -10.25 -7.42
CA THR A 7 -3.77 -10.19 -6.40
C THR A 7 -4.03 -8.95 -5.55
N LEU A 8 -4.07 -9.12 -4.23
CA LEU A 8 -4.03 -8.05 -3.25
C LEU A 8 -3.17 -8.53 -2.08
N SER A 9 -1.93 -8.07 -2.02
CA SER A 9 -1.02 -8.38 -0.91
C SER A 9 -0.67 -7.13 -0.14
N LEU A 10 -0.58 -7.26 1.19
CA LEU A 10 -0.04 -6.23 2.08
C LEU A 10 1.00 -6.88 2.97
N LEU A 11 2.24 -6.42 2.85
CA LEU A 11 3.33 -6.75 3.77
C LEU A 11 3.65 -5.50 4.60
N PRO A 12 3.97 -5.60 5.90
CA PRO A 12 3.76 -6.75 6.76
C PRO A 12 2.27 -7.16 6.83
N SER A 13 2.01 -8.45 7.05
CA SER A 13 0.63 -8.98 7.12
C SER A 13 -0.10 -8.50 8.37
N LEU A 14 -1.45 -8.55 8.35
CA LEU A 14 -2.34 -7.99 9.39
C LEU A 14 -2.05 -8.46 10.83
N ARG A 15 -1.32 -9.57 11.01
CA ARG A 15 -1.05 -10.19 12.33
C ARG A 15 0.43 -10.30 12.66
N GLN A 16 1.28 -9.53 11.99
CA GLN A 16 2.69 -9.52 12.30
C GLN A 16 2.96 -8.83 13.64
N VAL A 17 3.69 -9.50 14.54
CA VAL A 17 4.19 -8.89 15.77
C VAL A 17 5.39 -8.01 15.42
N VAL A 18 5.40 -6.80 15.95
CA VAL A 18 6.42 -5.77 15.69
C VAL A 18 6.82 -5.09 16.99
N PHE A 19 8.05 -4.60 17.06
CA PHE A 19 8.60 -3.94 18.24
C PHE A 19 8.77 -2.44 18.02
N LYS A 20 8.83 -1.69 19.13
CA LYS A 20 9.08 -0.25 19.07
C LYS A 20 10.48 -0.01 18.50
N GLY A 21 10.53 0.76 17.40
CA GLY A 21 11.77 1.05 16.68
C GLY A 21 11.94 0.23 15.40
N ASP A 22 11.10 -0.80 15.18
CA ASP A 22 11.10 -1.53 13.92
C ASP A 22 10.67 -0.62 12.77
N ARG A 23 11.41 -0.69 11.67
CA ARG A 23 10.97 -0.11 10.40
C ARG A 23 10.02 -1.09 9.73
N LEU A 24 8.79 -0.64 9.49
CA LEU A 24 7.75 -1.45 8.87
C LEU A 24 7.51 -0.96 7.44
N PRO A 25 8.15 -1.59 6.43
CA PRO A 25 7.87 -1.27 5.04
C PRO A 25 6.51 -1.85 4.68
N PHE A 26 5.54 -0.97 4.44
CA PHE A 26 4.26 -1.39 3.90
C PHE A 26 4.34 -1.48 2.38
N HIS A 27 4.12 -2.66 1.83
CA HIS A 27 4.10 -2.89 0.38
C HIS A 27 2.74 -3.43 -0.04
N CYS A 28 2.07 -2.70 -0.93
CA CYS A 28 0.83 -3.14 -1.54
C CYS A 28 1.13 -3.64 -2.95
N THR A 29 0.41 -4.65 -3.43
CA THR A 29 0.47 -5.02 -4.85
C THR A 29 -0.91 -5.43 -5.31
N ALA A 30 -1.36 -4.84 -6.42
CA ALA A 30 -2.60 -5.21 -7.08
C ALA A 30 -2.42 -5.46 -8.57
N SER A 31 -3.12 -6.45 -9.13
CA SER A 31 -3.10 -6.81 -10.55
C SER A 31 -4.43 -6.55 -11.25
N LEU A 32 -4.44 -6.53 -12.59
CA LEU A 32 -5.59 -6.20 -13.44
C LEU A 32 -6.10 -4.76 -13.24
N VAL A 33 -5.17 -3.83 -13.13
CA VAL A 33 -5.44 -2.40 -12.92
C VAL A 33 -5.43 -1.64 -14.25
N ASP A 34 -6.38 -0.73 -14.44
CA ASP A 34 -6.37 0.18 -15.59
C ASP A 34 -5.41 1.36 -15.37
N LYS A 35 -5.27 2.25 -16.36
CA LYS A 35 -4.39 3.42 -16.28
C LYS A 35 -4.85 4.51 -15.30
N VAL A 36 -6.07 4.42 -14.78
CA VAL A 36 -6.62 5.42 -13.85
C VAL A 36 -6.68 4.91 -12.42
N THR A 37 -6.28 3.67 -12.20
CA THR A 37 -6.19 3.07 -10.87
C THR A 37 -5.09 3.75 -10.06
N ALA A 38 -5.43 4.18 -8.84
CA ALA A 38 -4.50 4.82 -7.91
C ALA A 38 -4.47 4.05 -6.57
N LEU A 39 -3.30 4.07 -5.95
CA LEU A 39 -3.09 3.47 -4.64
C LEU A 39 -3.25 4.52 -3.54
N HIS A 40 -4.03 4.20 -2.51
CA HIS A 40 -4.25 5.11 -1.38
C HIS A 40 -4.05 4.40 -0.04
N TRP A 41 -3.12 4.92 0.76
CA TRP A 41 -2.86 4.44 2.11
C TRP A 41 -3.81 5.09 3.12
N ARG A 42 -4.45 4.27 3.97
CA ARG A 42 -5.33 4.73 5.03
C ARG A 42 -5.05 4.01 6.34
N HIS A 43 -5.02 4.77 7.43
CA HIS A 43 -4.90 4.25 8.78
C HIS A 43 -6.07 4.79 9.60
N ASN A 44 -6.83 3.89 10.27
CA ASN A 44 -8.04 4.26 11.00
C ASN A 44 -9.02 5.11 10.16
N ARG A 45 -9.18 4.75 8.88
CA ARG A 45 -10.00 5.45 7.86
C ARG A 45 -9.49 6.83 7.44
N GLN A 46 -8.44 7.34 8.06
CA GLN A 46 -7.80 8.61 7.70
C GLN A 46 -6.74 8.39 6.62
N PRO A 47 -6.60 9.31 5.64
CA PRO A 47 -5.52 9.24 4.65
C PRO A 47 -4.16 9.35 5.33
N VAL A 48 -3.22 8.51 4.91
CA VAL A 48 -1.82 8.58 5.34
C VAL A 48 -1.05 9.39 4.30
N ALA A 49 -0.25 10.35 4.78
CA ALA A 49 0.68 11.12 3.97
C ALA A 49 2.07 11.05 4.59
N THR A 50 3.10 11.36 3.81
CA THR A 50 4.48 11.48 4.29
C THR A 50 4.54 12.46 5.47
N ASN A 51 5.08 11.99 6.59
CA ASN A 51 5.26 12.76 7.82
C ASN A 51 6.61 12.38 8.44
N PRO A 52 7.70 13.11 8.10
CA PRO A 52 9.04 12.82 8.59
C PRO A 52 9.17 12.92 10.11
N THR A 53 8.43 13.84 10.74
CA THR A 53 8.43 14.00 12.20
C THR A 53 7.94 12.74 12.92
N HIS A 54 7.02 12.00 12.30
CA HIS A 54 6.49 10.74 12.82
C HIS A 54 7.15 9.51 12.17
N GLY A 55 8.21 9.68 11.37
CA GLY A 55 8.91 8.60 10.69
C GLY A 55 8.12 7.93 9.56
N ILE A 56 7.07 8.58 9.04
CA ILE A 56 6.25 8.07 7.94
C ILE A 56 6.84 8.55 6.62
N HIS A 57 7.29 7.63 5.80
CA HIS A 57 7.73 7.89 4.42
C HIS A 57 6.83 7.13 3.46
N LEU A 58 6.19 7.85 2.53
CA LEU A 58 5.34 7.26 1.51
C LEU A 58 6.01 7.40 0.15
N GLU A 59 6.21 6.26 -0.51
CA GLU A 59 6.69 6.20 -1.89
C GLU A 59 5.51 6.40 -2.86
N GLU A 60 5.82 6.93 -4.04
CA GLU A 60 4.82 7.07 -5.11
C GLU A 60 4.42 5.69 -5.64
N SER A 61 3.15 5.54 -5.98
CA SER A 61 2.68 4.29 -6.58
C SER A 61 3.25 4.11 -7.98
N VAL A 62 3.76 2.92 -8.28
CA VAL A 62 4.34 2.60 -9.58
C VAL A 62 3.44 1.62 -10.31
N GLN A 63 2.88 2.05 -11.44
CA GLN A 63 2.17 1.17 -12.36
C GLN A 63 3.14 0.55 -13.34
N HIS A 64 3.10 -0.77 -13.43
CA HIS A 64 3.97 -1.55 -14.31
C HIS A 64 3.12 -2.21 -15.38
N ASP A 65 3.49 -1.96 -16.65
CA ASP A 65 2.91 -2.56 -17.85
C ASP A 65 1.37 -2.51 -17.94
N CYS A 66 0.75 -1.53 -17.28
CA CYS A 66 -0.72 -1.41 -17.16
C CYS A 66 -1.42 -2.69 -16.66
N THR A 67 -0.72 -3.52 -15.88
CA THR A 67 -1.23 -4.81 -15.41
C THR A 67 -1.06 -4.99 -13.90
N PHE A 68 -0.14 -4.26 -13.27
CA PHE A 68 -0.02 -4.23 -11.81
C PHE A 68 0.41 -2.86 -11.27
N ILE A 69 0.04 -2.58 -10.02
CA ILE A 69 0.43 -1.39 -9.26
C ILE A 69 1.04 -1.83 -7.93
N THR A 70 2.11 -1.15 -7.54
CA THR A 70 2.76 -1.26 -6.22
C THR A 70 2.75 0.07 -5.50
#